data_AF-A0A653H8A1-F1
#
_entry.id   AF-A0A653H8A1-F1
#
_cell.length_a   1.000
_cell.length_b   1.000
_cell.length_c   1.000
_cell.angle_alpha   90.00
_cell.angle_beta   90.00
_cell.angle_gamma   90.00
#
_symmetry.space_group_name_H-M   'P 1'
#
loop_
_entity.id
_entity.type
_entity.pdbx_description
1 polymer ?
#
loop_
_entity_poly.entity_id
_entity_poly.type
_entity_poly.pdbx_seq_one_letter_code
_entity_poly.pdbx_strand_id
1 'polypeptide(L)'
;CVTDNATDSIISTEKYNANTFVNNEYKTIEERSQLDTHSNTNGSLTEPLTETIAEDIIPEDPVLSNINLNELNKEELIFYKKKKKEILKILNKFIKHKCIYIKNNKINITNFCKALCISNFTITIGINLLKEINDYEKICLYNNIHLCYICSSYNISIASFSYDLSLLKSLISLICHDRYNAYVIFEILKFDSDVINILEFRNKNYTKNSFNQKKTNSCFFADEHSKNKYNKLYISILLFLYLQKKPLSFICSAYKITEDILHNILQYTHMYIYILITFFNKLDIWILSSLLTKFNQQLKNIKKKYPSKKNIYIKKRNHAMVKTEMSS
;
A
#
# COMPACT_ATOMS: atom_id res chain seq x y z
N CYS A 1 22.64 -57.53 -3.75
CA CYS A 1 22.73 -56.16 -4.30
C CYS A 1 22.62 -55.19 -3.15
N VAL A 2 23.79 -54.69 -2.73
CA VAL A 2 24.01 -53.71 -1.67
C VAL A 2 24.17 -52.36 -2.35
N THR A 3 23.43 -51.34 -1.90
CA THR A 3 23.70 -49.90 -2.06
C THR A 3 22.79 -49.21 -1.04
N ASP A 4 23.26 -48.76 0.12
CA ASP A 4 24.07 -47.57 0.42
C ASP A 4 23.26 -46.28 0.63
N ASN A 5 23.69 -45.56 1.68
CA ASN A 5 23.48 -44.14 2.02
C ASN A 5 22.28 -43.75 2.89
N ALA A 6 22.39 -44.08 4.17
CA ALA A 6 22.07 -43.13 5.23
C ALA A 6 23.33 -42.30 5.54
N THR A 7 23.37 -41.05 5.05
CA THR A 7 24.31 -40.04 5.53
C THR A 7 23.52 -38.86 6.05
N ASP A 8 23.63 -38.68 7.36
CA ASP A 8 23.31 -37.47 8.09
C ASP A 8 23.85 -36.24 7.34
N SER A 9 22.97 -35.29 7.05
CA SER A 9 23.38 -33.92 6.74
C SER A 9 22.55 -32.97 7.60
N ILE A 10 23.22 -32.52 8.65
CA ILE A 10 22.88 -31.35 9.45
C ILE A 10 22.83 -30.16 8.49
N ILE A 11 21.63 -29.74 8.08
CA ILE A 11 21.45 -28.48 7.35
C ILE A 11 21.36 -27.39 8.41
N SER A 12 22.47 -26.69 8.57
CA SER A 12 22.63 -25.44 9.29
C SER A 12 21.55 -24.44 8.88
N THR A 13 20.80 -23.96 9.87
CA THR A 13 19.85 -22.86 9.77
C THR A 13 20.59 -21.54 9.56
N GLU A 14 20.89 -21.20 8.31
CA GLU A 14 21.29 -19.83 7.97
C GLU A 14 20.06 -18.92 8.01
N LYS A 15 19.98 -18.10 9.06
CA LYS A 15 19.08 -16.95 9.16
C LYS A 15 19.46 -15.94 8.07
N TYR A 16 18.76 -15.96 6.95
CA TYR A 16 18.91 -14.95 5.91
C TYR A 16 18.38 -13.58 6.40
N ASN A 17 19.29 -12.71 6.81
CA ASN A 17 19.02 -11.33 7.19
C ASN A 17 19.01 -10.44 5.94
N ALA A 18 17.81 -10.09 5.45
CA ALA A 18 17.61 -9.05 4.43
C ALA A 18 17.93 -7.62 4.95
N ASN A 19 18.24 -7.50 6.25
CA ASN A 19 18.41 -6.22 6.95
C ASN A 19 19.76 -5.53 6.72
N THR A 20 20.77 -6.21 6.16
CA THR A 20 22.12 -5.63 6.06
C THR A 20 22.26 -4.63 4.90
N PHE A 21 21.39 -4.69 3.88
CA PHE A 21 21.48 -3.80 2.71
C PHE A 21 20.56 -2.57 2.79
N VAL A 22 19.33 -2.72 3.31
CA VAL A 22 18.38 -1.59 3.43
C VAL A 22 18.82 -0.61 4.53
N ASN A 23 19.43 -1.12 5.61
CA ASN A 23 19.96 -0.26 6.67
C ASN A 23 21.15 0.59 6.22
N ASN A 24 21.96 0.14 5.25
CA ASN A 24 23.13 0.92 4.84
C ASN A 24 22.78 2.16 4.01
N GLU A 25 21.69 2.16 3.24
CA GLU A 25 21.26 3.39 2.55
C GLU A 25 20.53 4.37 3.49
N TYR A 26 19.84 3.87 4.53
CA TYR A 26 19.10 4.72 5.49
C TYR A 26 19.92 5.20 6.70
N LYS A 27 20.93 4.45 7.18
CA LYS A 27 21.84 4.94 8.24
C LYS A 27 22.70 6.10 7.76
N THR A 28 23.17 6.05 6.51
CA THR A 28 23.88 7.18 5.88
C THR A 28 22.96 8.39 5.65
N ILE A 29 21.64 8.19 5.70
CA ILE A 29 20.60 9.21 5.56
C ILE A 29 20.29 9.90 6.90
N GLU A 30 20.36 9.20 8.04
CA GLU A 30 20.13 9.78 9.39
C GLU A 30 21.40 10.39 9.99
N GLU A 31 22.58 9.76 9.83
CA GLU A 31 23.82 10.23 10.47
C GLU A 31 24.33 11.57 9.91
N ARG A 32 23.94 11.96 8.69
CA ARG A 32 24.24 13.30 8.14
C ARG A 32 23.28 14.41 8.59
N SER A 33 22.20 14.06 9.27
CA SER A 33 21.22 15.05 9.77
C SER A 33 21.47 15.50 11.21
N GLN A 34 22.40 14.86 11.93
CA GLN A 34 22.68 15.11 13.34
C GLN A 34 24.02 15.85 13.60
N LEU A 35 24.76 16.24 12.56
CA LEU A 35 26.09 16.87 12.73
C LEU A 35 26.11 18.40 12.73
N ASP A 36 24.96 19.05 12.57
CA ASP A 36 24.84 20.51 12.70
C ASP A 36 23.83 20.85 13.80
N THR A 37 24.24 20.73 15.07
CA THR A 37 23.76 21.54 16.21
C THR A 37 24.38 21.05 17.52
N HIS A 38 25.52 21.64 17.90
CA HIS A 38 25.98 21.64 19.28
C HIS A 38 26.21 23.09 19.75
N SER A 39 25.28 23.59 20.56
CA SER A 39 25.59 24.50 21.68
C SER A 39 24.44 24.51 22.70
N ASN A 40 24.83 24.60 23.97
CA ASN A 40 24.09 24.37 25.22
C ASN A 40 22.93 25.37 25.49
N THR A 41 21.89 24.95 26.23
CA THR A 41 21.65 25.27 27.67
C THR A 41 20.22 24.93 28.15
N ASN A 42 20.11 24.70 29.46
CA ASN A 42 18.98 24.22 30.26
C ASN A 42 17.71 25.09 30.25
N GLY A 43 16.53 24.50 30.51
CA GLY A 43 15.35 25.23 31.00
C GLY A 43 14.01 24.51 30.78
N SER A 44 13.23 24.36 31.85
CA SER A 44 11.92 23.69 31.96
C SER A 44 10.73 24.65 31.76
N LEU A 45 9.53 24.07 31.55
CA LEU A 45 8.14 24.58 31.77
C LEU A 45 7.30 25.15 30.59
N THR A 46 6.30 24.34 30.21
CA THR A 46 4.84 24.61 30.03
C THR A 46 4.28 25.75 29.16
N GLU A 47 3.51 25.32 28.13
CA GLU A 47 2.28 25.91 27.51
C GLU A 47 2.36 27.27 26.75
N PRO A 48 1.34 27.65 25.96
CA PRO A 48 0.94 27.07 24.68
C PRO A 48 0.92 28.15 23.58
N LEU A 49 1.53 27.92 22.41
CA LEU A 49 1.56 28.94 21.35
C LEU A 49 0.55 28.62 20.24
N THR A 50 -0.54 29.38 20.31
CA THR A 50 -1.45 29.76 19.23
C THR A 50 -0.78 29.77 17.86
N GLU A 51 -1.42 29.05 16.92
CA GLU A 51 -1.12 29.05 15.49
C GLU A 51 -1.16 30.47 14.94
N THR A 52 0.02 31.10 14.93
CA THR A 52 0.28 32.25 14.08
C THR A 52 0.84 31.67 12.80
N ILE A 53 0.13 31.84 11.70
CA ILE A 53 0.61 31.50 10.35
C ILE A 53 1.82 32.40 10.09
N ALA A 54 2.99 31.95 10.52
CA ALA A 54 4.24 32.51 10.09
C ALA A 54 4.37 32.15 8.61
N GLU A 55 4.34 33.15 7.75
CA GLU A 55 4.81 33.02 6.38
C GLU A 55 6.25 32.49 6.46
N ASP A 56 6.43 31.21 6.16
CA ASP A 56 7.74 30.60 6.00
C ASP A 56 8.55 31.47 5.04
N ILE A 57 9.51 32.22 5.60
CA ILE A 57 10.53 32.91 4.83
C ILE A 57 11.29 31.81 4.10
N ILE A 58 10.96 31.65 2.81
CA ILE A 58 11.61 30.71 1.91
C ILE A 58 13.09 31.11 1.87
N PRO A 59 14.03 30.29 2.34
CA PRO A 59 15.43 30.54 2.07
C PRO A 59 15.56 30.49 0.55
N GLU A 60 15.97 31.60 -0.07
CA GLU A 60 16.46 31.57 -1.44
C GLU A 60 17.72 30.71 -1.42
N ASP A 61 17.53 29.40 -1.63
CA ASP A 61 18.63 28.47 -1.73
C ASP A 61 19.48 28.95 -2.93
N PRO A 62 20.73 29.41 -2.71
CA PRO A 62 21.53 30.10 -3.74
C PRO A 62 21.88 29.20 -4.93
N VAL A 63 21.52 27.92 -4.85
CA VAL A 63 21.78 26.92 -5.88
C VAL A 63 20.78 27.00 -7.04
N LEU A 64 19.55 27.49 -6.82
CA LEU A 64 18.49 27.48 -7.85
C LEU A 64 18.28 28.83 -8.56
N SER A 65 19.04 29.86 -8.17
CA SER A 65 19.03 31.19 -8.80
C SER A 65 19.68 31.20 -10.20
N ASN A 66 20.42 30.16 -10.58
CA ASN A 66 21.19 30.06 -11.82
C ASN A 66 20.56 29.15 -12.89
N ILE A 67 19.23 29.15 -13.03
CA ILE A 67 18.58 28.49 -14.18
C ILE A 67 18.96 29.26 -15.45
N ASN A 68 19.61 28.59 -16.42
CA ASN A 68 19.94 29.17 -17.71
C ASN A 68 18.66 29.39 -18.53
N LEU A 69 18.05 30.57 -18.39
CA LEU A 69 16.79 30.92 -19.05
C LEU A 69 16.87 30.90 -20.58
N ASN A 70 18.07 30.88 -21.16
CA ASN A 70 18.29 30.83 -22.60
C ASN A 70 17.95 29.45 -23.21
N GLU A 71 17.80 28.42 -22.38
CA GLU A 71 17.39 27.08 -22.82
C GLU A 71 15.87 26.91 -22.92
N LEU A 72 15.09 27.88 -22.40
CA LEU A 72 13.63 27.86 -22.42
C LEU A 72 13.10 28.52 -23.70
N ASN A 73 12.10 27.91 -24.32
CA ASN A 73 11.35 28.55 -25.39
C ASN A 73 10.49 29.73 -24.86
N LYS A 74 9.89 30.52 -25.76
CA LYS A 74 9.13 31.72 -25.38
C LYS A 74 7.94 31.40 -24.45
N GLU A 75 7.24 30.30 -24.67
CA GLU A 75 6.08 29.90 -23.86
C GLU A 75 6.50 29.41 -22.48
N GLU A 76 7.55 28.60 -22.42
CA GLU A 76 8.16 28.13 -21.17
C GLU A 76 8.69 29.28 -20.33
N LEU A 77 9.28 30.31 -20.97
CA LEU A 77 9.73 31.51 -20.29
C LEU A 77 8.57 32.32 -19.70
N ILE A 78 7.46 32.46 -20.44
CA ILE A 78 6.24 33.13 -19.95
C ILE A 78 5.66 32.34 -18.77
N PHE A 79 5.57 31.01 -18.90
CA PHE A 79 5.11 30.12 -17.84
C PHE A 79 5.99 30.22 -16.60
N TYR A 80 7.32 30.13 -16.76
CA TYR A 80 8.28 30.24 -15.67
C TYR A 80 8.17 31.60 -14.97
N LYS A 81 8.10 32.71 -15.71
CA LYS A 81 7.92 34.04 -15.10
C LYS A 81 6.61 34.13 -14.30
N LYS A 82 5.52 33.56 -14.81
CA LYS A 82 4.21 33.55 -14.14
C LYS A 82 4.17 32.64 -12.90
N LYS A 83 4.91 31.53 -12.93
CA LYS A 83 4.84 30.44 -11.93
C LYS A 83 6.12 30.23 -11.13
N LYS A 84 7.11 31.11 -11.24
CA LYS A 84 8.44 30.99 -10.62
C LYS A 84 8.36 30.57 -9.15
N LYS A 85 7.57 31.28 -8.34
CA LYS A 85 7.41 30.98 -6.90
C LYS A 85 6.84 29.58 -6.65
N GLU A 86 5.86 29.15 -7.42
CA GLU A 86 5.26 27.82 -7.31
C GLU A 86 6.25 26.72 -7.73
N ILE A 87 7.00 26.94 -8.82
CA ILE A 87 8.03 26.02 -9.30
C ILE A 87 9.12 25.86 -8.23
N LEU A 88 9.63 26.95 -7.66
CA LEU A 88 10.62 26.92 -6.58
C LEU A 88 10.10 26.17 -5.35
N LYS A 89 8.85 26.42 -4.95
CA LYS A 89 8.20 25.70 -3.84
C LYS A 89 8.12 24.20 -4.10
N ILE A 90 7.79 23.78 -5.32
CA ILE A 90 7.74 22.36 -5.71
C ILE A 90 9.15 21.74 -5.72
N LEU A 91 10.15 22.46 -6.23
CA LEU A 91 11.54 21.99 -6.26
C LEU A 91 12.11 21.81 -4.85
N ASN A 92 11.86 22.76 -3.95
CA ASN A 92 12.23 22.63 -2.54
C ASN A 92 11.54 21.42 -1.90
N LYS A 93 10.27 21.15 -2.24
CA LYS A 93 9.57 19.94 -1.80
C LYS A 93 10.24 18.67 -2.36
N PHE A 94 10.67 18.67 -3.61
CA PHE A 94 11.37 17.53 -4.21
C PHE A 94 12.74 17.28 -3.59
N ILE A 95 13.49 18.33 -3.25
CA ILE A 95 14.77 18.24 -2.55
C ILE A 95 14.54 17.72 -1.12
N LYS A 96 13.61 18.32 -0.38
CA LYS A 96 13.23 17.91 0.99
C LYS A 96 12.90 16.42 1.08
N HIS A 97 12.19 15.90 0.07
CA HIS A 97 11.80 14.50 0.00
C HIS A 97 12.76 13.63 -0.83
N LYS A 98 13.98 14.10 -1.10
CA LYS A 98 15.05 13.36 -1.80
C LYS A 98 14.62 12.77 -3.15
N CYS A 99 13.68 13.43 -3.83
CA CYS A 99 13.26 13.09 -5.19
C CYS A 99 14.29 13.59 -6.21
N ILE A 100 14.94 14.71 -5.91
CA ILE A 100 16.03 15.27 -6.70
C ILE A 100 17.18 15.70 -5.80
N TYR A 101 18.38 15.78 -6.36
CA TYR A 101 19.54 16.41 -5.74
C TYR A 101 20.27 17.26 -6.77
N ILE A 102 20.99 18.27 -6.31
CA ILE A 102 21.75 19.16 -7.19
C ILE A 102 23.22 18.78 -7.09
N LYS A 103 23.84 18.53 -8.24
CA LYS A 103 25.27 18.26 -8.36
C LYS A 103 25.80 19.03 -9.56
N ASN A 104 26.86 19.82 -9.37
CA ASN A 104 27.48 20.65 -10.40
C ASN A 104 26.46 21.56 -11.14
N ASN A 105 25.60 22.25 -10.39
CA ASN A 105 24.49 23.09 -10.90
C ASN A 105 23.48 22.35 -11.81
N LYS A 106 23.48 21.01 -11.79
CA LYS A 106 22.51 20.19 -12.52
C LYS A 106 21.59 19.46 -11.56
N ILE A 107 20.29 19.50 -11.86
CA ILE A 107 19.27 18.73 -11.16
C ILE A 107 19.39 17.27 -11.61
N ASN A 108 19.60 16.37 -10.66
CA ASN A 108 19.64 14.94 -10.89
C ASN A 108 18.45 14.28 -10.22
N ILE A 109 17.83 13.33 -10.92
CA ILE A 109 16.63 12.63 -10.47
C ILE A 109 17.02 11.32 -9.77
N THR A 110 16.52 11.10 -8.55
CA THR A 110 16.80 9.88 -7.79
C THR A 110 15.99 8.68 -8.29
N ASN A 111 16.42 7.46 -7.91
CA ASN A 111 15.64 6.25 -8.17
C ASN A 111 14.26 6.31 -7.52
N PHE A 112 14.12 6.95 -6.35
CA PHE A 112 12.83 7.20 -5.72
C PHE A 112 11.90 8.04 -6.60
N CYS A 113 12.38 9.16 -7.15
CA CYS A 113 11.55 9.94 -8.06
C CYS A 113 11.20 9.18 -9.35
N LYS A 114 12.15 8.44 -9.93
CA LYS A 114 11.86 7.57 -11.09
C LYS A 114 10.80 6.50 -10.76
N ALA A 115 10.88 5.91 -9.56
CA ALA A 115 9.92 4.91 -9.08
C ALA A 115 8.52 5.51 -8.94
N LEU A 116 8.42 6.71 -8.34
CA LEU A 116 7.16 7.46 -8.23
C LEU A 116 6.55 7.74 -9.61
N CYS A 117 7.35 8.21 -10.56
CA CYS A 117 6.89 8.53 -11.92
C CYS A 117 6.35 7.30 -12.66
N ILE A 118 7.08 6.18 -12.67
CA ILE A 118 6.65 4.96 -13.36
C ILE A 118 5.40 4.36 -12.71
N SER A 119 5.27 4.52 -11.38
CA SER A 119 4.16 3.96 -10.61
C SER A 119 2.95 4.88 -10.52
N ASN A 120 3.04 6.09 -11.10
CA ASN A 120 2.03 7.15 -10.98
C ASN A 120 1.65 7.45 -9.51
N PHE A 121 2.64 7.44 -8.62
CA PHE A 121 2.45 7.74 -7.21
C PHE A 121 2.81 9.17 -6.89
N THR A 122 2.05 9.77 -5.98
CA THR A 122 2.46 11.02 -5.34
C THR A 122 3.61 10.75 -4.37
N ILE A 123 4.39 11.79 -4.07
CA ILE A 123 5.47 11.71 -3.07
C ILE A 123 4.94 11.15 -1.74
N THR A 124 3.77 11.61 -1.30
CA THR A 124 3.13 11.15 -0.06
C THR A 124 2.87 9.65 -0.08
N ILE A 125 2.33 9.10 -1.18
CA ILE A 125 2.08 7.66 -1.30
C ILE A 125 3.40 6.88 -1.23
N GLY A 126 4.44 7.30 -1.97
CA GLY A 126 5.72 6.59 -1.96
C GLY A 126 6.42 6.64 -0.60
N ILE A 127 6.40 7.79 0.09
CA ILE A 127 6.96 7.91 1.44
C ILE A 127 6.22 7.00 2.41
N ASN A 128 4.89 7.02 2.38
CA ASN A 128 4.08 6.20 3.27
C ASN A 128 4.30 4.71 3.02
N LEU A 129 4.42 4.27 1.76
CA LEU A 129 4.73 2.88 1.42
C LEU A 129 6.11 2.45 1.95
N LEU A 130 7.14 3.29 1.78
CA LEU A 130 8.47 2.98 2.29
C LEU A 130 8.54 2.96 3.81
N LYS A 131 7.89 3.92 4.46
CA LYS A 131 7.76 3.93 5.91
C LYS A 131 7.04 2.67 6.40
N GLU A 132 5.91 2.32 5.79
CA GLU A 132 5.14 1.13 6.13
C GLU A 132 6.00 -0.14 6.03
N ILE A 133 6.80 -0.29 4.97
CA ILE A 133 7.68 -1.46 4.79
C ILE A 133 8.86 -1.46 5.76
N ASN A 134 9.44 -0.30 6.04
CA ASN A 134 10.55 -0.17 6.99
C ASN A 134 10.11 -0.41 8.43
N ASP A 135 8.87 -0.03 8.78
CA ASP A 135 8.28 -0.27 10.10
C ASP A 135 8.07 -1.77 10.38
N TYR A 136 8.00 -2.60 9.32
CA TYR A 136 7.95 -4.05 9.46
C TYR A 136 9.36 -4.60 9.70
N GLU A 137 9.73 -4.78 10.97
CA GLU A 137 11.00 -5.43 11.36
C GLU A 137 11.24 -6.76 10.62
N LYS A 138 10.16 -7.47 10.27
CA LYS A 138 10.15 -8.70 9.46
C LYS A 138 8.91 -8.76 8.57
N ILE A 139 9.11 -9.03 7.27
CA ILE A 139 8.01 -9.45 6.39
C ILE A 139 7.63 -10.88 6.76
N CYS A 140 6.36 -11.12 7.10
CA CYS A 140 5.88 -12.44 7.50
C CYS A 140 5.62 -13.32 6.27
N LEU A 141 6.69 -13.89 5.71
CA LEU A 141 6.64 -14.69 4.47
C LEU A 141 5.74 -15.93 4.55
N TYR A 142 5.58 -16.48 5.75
CA TYR A 142 4.76 -17.67 5.99
C TYR A 142 3.29 -17.34 6.25
N ASN A 143 2.92 -16.05 6.33
CA ASN A 143 1.53 -15.63 6.46
C ASN A 143 1.08 -14.81 5.25
N ASN A 144 0.12 -15.34 4.51
CA ASN A 144 -0.43 -14.63 3.37
C ASN A 144 -1.20 -13.36 3.76
N ILE A 145 -1.67 -13.19 5.00
CA ILE A 145 -2.43 -11.97 5.39
C ILE A 145 -1.54 -10.72 5.34
N HIS A 146 -0.26 -10.84 5.69
CA HIS A 146 0.68 -9.72 5.61
C HIS A 146 0.88 -9.30 4.15
N LEU A 147 1.10 -10.26 3.25
CA LEU A 147 1.20 -9.97 1.82
C LEU A 147 -0.12 -9.42 1.25
N CYS A 148 -1.27 -9.95 1.66
CA CYS A 148 -2.58 -9.41 1.32
C CYS A 148 -2.70 -7.94 1.75
N TYR A 149 -2.19 -7.59 2.93
CA TYR A 149 -2.21 -6.22 3.46
C TYR A 149 -1.35 -5.26 2.63
N ILE A 150 -0.11 -5.64 2.34
CA ILE A 150 0.80 -4.86 1.48
C ILE A 150 0.17 -4.64 0.09
N CYS A 151 -0.51 -5.66 -0.44
CA CYS A 151 -1.16 -5.64 -1.75
C CYS A 151 -2.53 -4.95 -1.77
N SER A 152 -3.04 -4.48 -0.63
CA SER A 152 -4.36 -3.89 -0.54
C SER A 152 -4.29 -2.38 -0.74
N SER A 153 -5.08 -1.86 -1.67
CA SER A 153 -5.28 -0.41 -1.80
C SER A 153 -6.41 0.04 -0.88
N TYR A 154 -6.23 1.19 -0.25
CA TYR A 154 -7.24 1.82 0.60
C TYR A 154 -8.23 2.71 -0.16
N ASN A 155 -7.95 2.99 -1.45
CA ASN A 155 -8.72 3.92 -2.28
C ASN A 155 -9.21 3.27 -3.58
N ILE A 156 -9.81 2.09 -3.45
CA ILE A 156 -10.54 1.44 -4.55
C ILE A 156 -11.81 2.23 -4.85
N SER A 157 -11.89 2.78 -6.07
CA SER A 157 -13.08 3.43 -6.60
C SER A 157 -13.81 2.48 -7.56
N ILE A 158 -14.83 1.80 -7.04
CA ILE A 158 -15.71 0.92 -7.83
C ILE A 158 -17.15 1.37 -7.56
N ALA A 159 -17.96 1.47 -8.62
CA ALA A 159 -19.37 1.83 -8.48
C ALA A 159 -20.09 0.86 -7.53
N SER A 160 -20.91 1.41 -6.62
CA SER A 160 -21.67 0.64 -5.62
C SER A 160 -20.82 -0.14 -4.61
N PHE A 161 -19.52 0.13 -4.52
CA PHE A 161 -18.65 -0.37 -3.45
C PHE A 161 -18.36 0.73 -2.43
N SER A 162 -18.46 0.37 -1.15
CA SER A 162 -18.02 1.20 -0.04
C SER A 162 -17.41 0.33 1.05
N TYR A 163 -16.46 0.89 1.80
CA TYR A 163 -15.86 0.21 2.94
C TYR A 163 -16.84 0.25 4.12
N ASP A 164 -17.41 -0.89 4.47
CA ASP A 164 -18.20 -1.06 5.68
C ASP A 164 -17.30 -1.56 6.83
N LEU A 165 -16.54 -0.63 7.42
CA LEU A 165 -15.61 -0.94 8.50
C LEU A 165 -16.30 -1.49 9.76
N SER A 166 -17.62 -1.39 9.88
CA SER A 166 -18.34 -2.01 10.99
C SER A 166 -18.35 -3.53 10.95
N LEU A 167 -18.16 -4.13 9.76
CA LEU A 167 -18.03 -5.57 9.59
C LEU A 167 -16.65 -6.08 10.01
N LEU A 168 -15.67 -5.19 10.21
CA LEU A 168 -14.26 -5.56 10.32
C LEU A 168 -13.98 -6.59 11.42
N LYS A 169 -14.61 -6.45 12.60
CA LYS A 169 -14.45 -7.45 13.67
C LYS A 169 -14.95 -8.83 13.26
N SER A 170 -16.12 -8.90 12.62
CA SER A 170 -16.67 -10.16 12.11
C SER A 170 -15.82 -10.74 10.98
N LEU A 171 -15.23 -9.90 10.14
CA LEU A 171 -14.33 -10.35 9.08
C LEU A 171 -13.00 -10.88 9.63
N ILE A 172 -12.45 -10.24 10.66
CA ILE A 172 -11.25 -10.70 11.37
C ILE A 172 -11.51 -12.07 12.01
N SER A 173 -12.66 -12.26 12.65
CA SER A 173 -12.97 -13.56 13.29
C SER A 173 -13.06 -14.72 12.29
N LEU A 174 -13.41 -14.47 11.02
CA LEU A 174 -13.40 -15.48 9.96
C LEU A 174 -12.00 -16.01 9.61
N ILE A 175 -10.96 -15.22 9.86
CA ILE A 175 -9.58 -15.56 9.48
C ILE A 175 -8.67 -15.82 10.68
N CYS A 176 -9.03 -15.35 11.87
CA CYS A 176 -8.25 -15.51 13.10
C CYS A 176 -8.57 -16.78 13.90
N HIS A 177 -9.04 -17.84 13.25
CA HIS A 177 -9.12 -19.17 13.88
C HIS A 177 -7.73 -19.72 14.25
N ASP A 178 -6.70 -19.31 13.49
CA ASP A 178 -5.29 -19.53 13.81
C ASP A 178 -4.73 -18.33 14.58
N ARG A 179 -4.07 -18.61 15.72
CA ARG A 179 -3.38 -17.60 16.55
C ARG A 179 -2.35 -16.81 15.75
N TYR A 180 -1.79 -17.39 14.70
CA TYR A 180 -0.78 -16.73 13.88
C TYR A 180 -1.35 -15.57 13.04
N ASN A 181 -2.58 -15.69 12.52
CA ASN A 181 -3.22 -14.57 11.79
C ASN A 181 -3.54 -13.41 12.74
N ALA A 182 -4.00 -13.72 13.95
CA ALA A 182 -4.24 -12.71 14.98
C ALA A 182 -2.93 -12.00 15.35
N TYR A 183 -1.85 -12.75 15.59
CA TYR A 183 -0.52 -12.20 15.85
C TYR A 183 -0.07 -11.23 14.75
N VAL A 184 -0.21 -11.61 13.47
CA VAL A 184 0.18 -10.71 12.37
C VAL A 184 -0.66 -9.43 12.34
N ILE A 185 -1.97 -9.51 12.57
CA ILE A 185 -2.85 -8.32 12.54
C ILE A 185 -2.55 -7.38 13.72
N PHE A 186 -2.48 -7.91 14.94
CA PHE A 186 -2.41 -7.08 16.13
C PHE A 186 -0.98 -6.69 16.51
N GLU A 187 -0.01 -7.60 16.37
CA GLU A 187 1.38 -7.34 16.80
C GLU A 187 2.24 -6.78 15.66
N ILE A 188 2.17 -7.38 14.46
CA ILE A 188 3.03 -6.98 13.33
C ILE A 188 2.47 -5.74 12.63
N LEU A 189 1.19 -5.77 12.25
CA LEU A 189 0.52 -4.65 11.59
C LEU A 189 0.03 -3.58 12.58
N LYS A 190 0.10 -3.86 13.89
CA LYS A 190 -0.23 -2.92 14.97
C LYS A 190 -1.65 -2.35 14.84
N PHE A 191 -2.63 -3.22 14.56
CA PHE A 191 -4.04 -2.80 14.58
C PHE A 191 -4.55 -2.73 16.01
N ASP A 192 -5.33 -1.70 16.30
CA ASP A 192 -5.89 -1.48 17.62
C ASP A 192 -7.23 -2.22 17.74
N SER A 193 -7.30 -3.17 18.68
CA SER A 193 -8.50 -3.96 18.95
C SER A 193 -9.66 -3.11 19.46
N ASP A 194 -9.39 -2.04 20.21
CA ASP A 194 -10.42 -1.16 20.76
C ASP A 194 -11.06 -0.35 19.64
N VAL A 195 -10.26 0.15 18.71
CA VAL A 195 -10.76 0.80 17.50
C VAL A 195 -11.66 -0.15 16.70
N ILE A 196 -11.26 -1.40 16.52
CA ILE A 196 -12.08 -2.43 15.85
C ILE A 196 -13.40 -2.69 16.60
N ASN A 197 -13.35 -2.78 17.93
CA ASN A 197 -14.54 -2.98 18.77
C ASN A 197 -15.51 -1.78 18.69
N ILE A 198 -14.99 -0.55 18.70
CA ILE A 198 -15.81 0.66 18.59
C ILE A 198 -16.48 0.75 17.22
N LEU A 199 -15.76 0.39 16.15
CA LEU A 199 -16.30 0.31 14.79
C LEU A 199 -17.50 -0.65 14.70
N GLU A 200 -17.45 -1.79 15.41
CA GLU A 200 -18.57 -2.73 15.51
C GLU A 200 -19.74 -2.15 16.32
N PHE A 201 -19.47 -1.57 17.49
CA PHE A 201 -20.50 -1.11 18.44
C PHE A 201 -21.40 -0.03 17.86
N ARG A 202 -20.86 0.88 17.05
CA ARG A 202 -21.65 1.95 16.42
C ARG A 202 -22.69 1.39 15.43
N ASN A 203 -22.42 0.28 14.74
CA ASN A 203 -23.42 -0.34 13.85
C ASN A 203 -24.66 -0.83 14.61
N LYS A 204 -24.48 -1.35 15.83
CA LYS A 204 -25.58 -1.85 16.68
C LYS A 204 -26.46 -0.73 17.26
N ASN A 205 -25.91 0.48 17.44
CA ASN A 205 -26.64 1.60 18.05
C ASN A 205 -27.22 2.60 17.04
N TYR A 206 -26.67 2.72 15.84
CA TYR A 206 -27.19 3.62 14.80
C TYR A 206 -28.30 3.01 13.93
N THR A 207 -28.58 1.72 14.05
CA THR A 207 -29.74 1.08 13.40
C THR A 207 -31.09 1.61 13.91
N LYS A 208 -31.11 2.43 14.96
CA LYS A 208 -32.31 3.15 15.43
C LYS A 208 -32.49 4.59 14.90
N ASN A 209 -31.47 5.25 14.37
CA ASN A 209 -31.56 6.66 13.92
C ASN A 209 -30.99 6.84 12.51
N SER A 210 -31.82 6.54 11.50
CA SER A 210 -31.44 6.35 10.10
C SER A 210 -31.32 7.61 9.22
N PHE A 211 -30.85 8.75 9.73
CA PHE A 211 -30.87 9.99 8.92
C PHE A 211 -29.51 10.68 8.68
N ASN A 212 -28.40 10.25 9.28
CA ASN A 212 -27.12 10.99 9.19
C ASN A 212 -25.84 10.14 8.93
N GLN A 213 -25.94 9.05 8.17
CA GLN A 213 -24.81 8.14 7.91
C GLN A 213 -23.61 8.77 7.17
N LYS A 214 -23.79 9.87 6.42
CA LYS A 214 -22.68 10.49 5.66
C LYS A 214 -21.72 11.33 6.50
N LYS A 215 -22.13 11.84 7.68
CA LYS A 215 -21.31 12.74 8.51
C LYS A 215 -20.54 12.03 9.64
N THR A 216 -20.93 10.82 10.04
CA THR A 216 -20.37 10.15 11.22
C THR A 216 -19.09 9.36 10.95
N ASN A 217 -18.90 8.84 9.73
CA ASN A 217 -17.69 8.07 9.39
C ASN A 217 -16.42 8.94 9.23
N SER A 218 -16.55 10.26 9.08
CA SER A 218 -15.42 11.20 9.07
C SER A 218 -15.01 11.68 10.47
N CYS A 219 -15.77 11.33 11.52
CA CYS A 219 -15.57 11.85 12.87
C CYS A 219 -14.94 10.83 13.84
N PHE A 220 -14.46 9.68 13.32
CA PHE A 220 -13.93 8.59 14.16
C PHE A 220 -12.41 8.49 14.11
N PHE A 221 -11.82 8.68 12.95
CA PHE A 221 -10.38 8.68 12.81
C PHE A 221 -9.86 10.09 13.01
N ALA A 222 -8.80 10.23 13.81
CA ALA A 222 -8.12 11.52 14.01
C ALA A 222 -7.60 12.11 12.69
N ASP A 223 -7.31 11.25 11.71
CA ASP A 223 -6.78 11.62 10.41
C ASP A 223 -7.15 10.58 9.32
N GLU A 224 -6.98 10.99 8.05
CA GLU A 224 -7.30 10.16 6.89
C GLU A 224 -6.36 8.94 6.74
N HIS A 225 -5.10 9.06 7.18
CA HIS A 225 -4.13 7.97 7.13
C HIS A 225 -4.54 6.81 8.04
N SER A 226 -5.02 7.12 9.25
CA SER A 226 -5.61 6.15 10.18
C SER A 226 -6.76 5.41 9.53
N LYS A 227 -7.73 6.11 8.92
CA LYS A 227 -8.85 5.47 8.19
C LYS A 227 -8.36 4.56 7.05
N ASN A 228 -7.40 5.04 6.27
CA ASN A 228 -6.84 4.30 5.14
C ASN A 228 -6.20 2.98 5.59
N LYS A 229 -5.54 2.96 6.75
CA LYS A 229 -5.01 1.74 7.37
C LYS A 229 -6.09 0.65 7.55
N TYR A 230 -7.25 1.01 8.10
CA TYR A 230 -8.37 0.06 8.29
C TYR A 230 -9.04 -0.34 6.98
N ASN A 231 -9.12 0.57 6.00
CA ASN A 231 -9.58 0.22 4.64
C ASN A 231 -8.67 -0.83 3.99
N LYS A 232 -7.33 -0.71 4.14
CA LYS A 232 -6.39 -1.74 3.66
C LYS A 232 -6.66 -3.08 4.35
N LEU A 233 -6.86 -3.09 5.68
CA LEU A 233 -7.14 -4.32 6.40
C LEU A 233 -8.43 -4.99 5.90
N TYR A 234 -9.49 -4.20 5.68
CA TYR A 234 -10.76 -4.67 5.15
C TYR A 234 -10.58 -5.42 3.81
N ILE A 235 -9.80 -4.86 2.88
CA ILE A 235 -9.50 -5.52 1.59
C ILE A 235 -8.54 -6.69 1.77
N SER A 236 -7.59 -6.61 2.68
CA SER A 236 -6.62 -7.69 2.91
C SER A 236 -7.28 -8.98 3.36
N ILE A 237 -8.32 -8.88 4.20
CA ILE A 237 -9.11 -10.04 4.64
C ILE A 237 -9.87 -10.65 3.45
N LEU A 238 -10.42 -9.82 2.54
CA LEU A 238 -11.10 -10.28 1.34
C LEU A 238 -10.14 -11.07 0.45
N LEU A 239 -8.94 -10.51 0.21
CA LEU A 239 -7.89 -11.16 -0.58
C LEU A 239 -7.43 -12.45 0.08
N PHE A 240 -7.33 -12.49 1.41
CA PHE A 240 -6.92 -13.67 2.15
C PHE A 240 -7.96 -14.80 2.04
N LEU A 241 -9.25 -14.50 2.21
CA LEU A 241 -10.34 -15.46 2.01
C LEU A 241 -10.37 -15.99 0.57
N TYR A 242 -10.13 -15.11 -0.40
CA TYR A 242 -10.00 -15.50 -1.81
C TYR A 242 -8.81 -16.44 -2.02
N LEU A 243 -7.66 -16.14 -1.41
CA LEU A 243 -6.45 -16.96 -1.48
C LEU A 243 -6.64 -18.34 -0.86
N GLN A 244 -7.42 -18.42 0.23
CA GLN A 244 -7.85 -19.66 0.85
C GLN A 244 -8.88 -20.46 0.02
N LYS A 245 -9.24 -19.99 -1.18
CA LYS A 245 -10.21 -20.63 -2.07
C LYS A 245 -11.58 -20.81 -1.40
N LYS A 246 -11.99 -19.83 -0.58
CA LYS A 246 -13.37 -19.78 -0.09
C LYS A 246 -14.32 -19.55 -1.28
N PRO A 247 -15.54 -20.11 -1.27
CA PRO A 247 -16.51 -19.87 -2.34
C PRO A 247 -16.76 -18.37 -2.56
N LEU A 248 -16.88 -17.94 -3.82
CA LEU A 248 -17.12 -16.52 -4.12
C LEU A 248 -18.41 -16.01 -3.48
N SER A 249 -19.45 -16.84 -3.46
CA SER A 249 -20.72 -16.54 -2.78
C SER A 249 -20.52 -16.24 -1.30
N PHE A 250 -19.69 -17.03 -0.61
CA PHE A 250 -19.36 -16.81 0.80
C PHE A 250 -18.67 -15.46 1.03
N ILE A 251 -17.67 -15.13 0.19
CA ILE A 251 -16.96 -13.85 0.27
C ILE A 251 -17.94 -12.70 0.00
N CYS A 252 -18.76 -12.82 -1.04
CA CYS A 252 -19.75 -11.82 -1.42
C CYS A 252 -20.77 -11.58 -0.30
N SER A 253 -21.27 -12.64 0.34
CA SER A 253 -22.19 -12.55 1.47
C SER A 253 -21.54 -11.90 2.70
N ALA A 254 -20.30 -12.28 3.03
CA ALA A 254 -19.58 -11.70 4.18
C ALA A 254 -19.35 -10.19 4.02
N TYR A 255 -19.06 -9.75 2.79
CA TYR A 255 -18.80 -8.35 2.46
C TYR A 255 -20.04 -7.57 2.02
N LYS A 256 -21.19 -8.24 1.88
CA LYS A 256 -22.45 -7.68 1.33
C LYS A 256 -22.25 -7.03 -0.04
N ILE A 257 -21.44 -7.66 -0.90
CA ILE A 257 -21.16 -7.21 -2.27
C ILE A 257 -21.66 -8.23 -3.29
N THR A 258 -21.79 -7.81 -4.55
CA THR A 258 -22.06 -8.73 -5.66
C THR A 258 -20.77 -9.38 -6.18
N GLU A 259 -20.92 -10.50 -6.91
CA GLU A 259 -19.78 -11.17 -7.57
C GLU A 259 -19.07 -10.24 -8.57
N ASP A 260 -19.79 -9.35 -9.26
CA ASP A 260 -19.21 -8.38 -10.20
C ASP A 260 -18.31 -7.37 -9.47
N ILE A 261 -18.75 -6.86 -8.32
CA ILE A 261 -17.93 -5.97 -7.48
C ILE A 261 -16.67 -6.72 -7.01
N LEU A 262 -16.82 -7.96 -6.54
CA LEU A 262 -15.68 -8.79 -6.14
C LEU A 262 -14.68 -8.98 -7.29
N HIS A 263 -15.15 -9.25 -8.50
CA HIS A 263 -14.30 -9.36 -9.69
C HIS A 263 -13.57 -8.05 -10.01
N ASN A 264 -14.23 -6.90 -9.89
CA ASN A 264 -13.61 -5.60 -10.09
C ASN A 264 -12.55 -5.30 -9.02
N ILE A 265 -12.80 -5.64 -7.75
CA ILE A 265 -11.81 -5.52 -6.67
C ILE A 265 -10.58 -6.35 -7.01
N LEU A 266 -10.75 -7.61 -7.40
CA LEU A 266 -9.63 -8.50 -7.74
C LEU A 266 -8.83 -7.99 -8.95
N GLN A 267 -9.50 -7.47 -9.98
CA GLN A 267 -8.84 -6.87 -11.13
C GLN A 267 -8.01 -5.64 -10.74
N TYR A 268 -8.60 -4.74 -9.93
CA TYR A 268 -7.90 -3.59 -9.39
C TYR A 268 -6.68 -4.02 -8.57
N THR A 269 -6.82 -5.01 -7.69
CA THR A 269 -5.73 -5.56 -6.90
C THR A 269 -4.59 -6.08 -7.78
N HIS A 270 -4.89 -6.81 -8.86
CA HIS A 270 -3.85 -7.29 -9.78
C HIS A 270 -3.05 -6.15 -10.43
N MET A 271 -3.74 -5.07 -10.83
CA MET A 271 -3.09 -3.88 -11.37
C MET A 271 -2.24 -3.19 -10.31
N TYR A 272 -2.78 -3.02 -9.11
CA TYR A 272 -2.06 -2.39 -8.01
C TYR A 272 -0.80 -3.17 -7.62
N ILE A 273 -0.86 -4.51 -7.56
CA ILE A 273 0.32 -5.33 -7.30
C ILE A 273 1.39 -5.15 -8.40
N TYR A 274 0.98 -5.04 -9.68
CA TYR A 274 1.93 -4.77 -10.76
C TYR A 274 2.63 -3.41 -10.61
N ILE A 275 1.88 -2.38 -10.21
CA ILE A 275 2.42 -1.06 -9.90
C ILE A 275 3.42 -1.15 -8.73
N LEU A 276 3.06 -1.86 -7.65
CA LEU A 276 3.96 -2.07 -6.50
C LEU A 276 5.24 -2.81 -6.89
N ILE A 277 5.16 -3.88 -7.68
CA ILE A 277 6.32 -4.61 -8.19
C ILE A 277 7.26 -3.66 -8.95
N THR A 278 6.70 -2.82 -9.81
CA THR A 278 7.47 -1.86 -10.61
C THR A 278 8.12 -0.80 -9.72
N PHE A 279 7.39 -0.28 -8.73
CA PHE A 279 7.89 0.65 -7.73
C PHE A 279 9.10 0.08 -6.97
N PHE A 280 8.96 -1.12 -6.41
CA PHE A 280 10.02 -1.75 -5.60
C PHE A 280 11.21 -2.21 -6.43
N ASN A 281 10.99 -2.68 -7.67
CA ASN A 281 12.09 -2.95 -8.60
C ASN A 281 12.92 -1.70 -8.87
N LYS A 282 12.27 -0.54 -9.03
CA LYS A 282 13.00 0.70 -9.33
C LYS A 282 13.80 1.24 -8.15
N LEU A 283 13.48 0.79 -6.95
CA LEU A 283 14.17 1.10 -5.70
C LEU A 283 15.17 0.01 -5.28
N ASP A 284 15.41 -1.00 -6.14
CA ASP A 284 16.28 -2.13 -5.84
C ASP A 284 15.84 -2.97 -4.61
N ILE A 285 14.56 -2.86 -4.22
CA ILE A 285 13.92 -3.69 -3.17
C ILE A 285 13.42 -4.99 -3.80
N TRP A 286 14.36 -5.75 -4.38
CA TRP A 286 14.10 -6.90 -5.24
C TRP A 286 13.42 -8.07 -4.51
N ILE A 287 13.69 -8.24 -3.20
CA ILE A 287 13.08 -9.31 -2.39
C ILE A 287 11.56 -9.12 -2.33
N LEU A 288 11.10 -7.93 -1.97
CA LEU A 288 9.68 -7.62 -1.90
C LEU A 288 9.02 -7.72 -3.28
N SER A 289 9.67 -7.16 -4.30
CA SER A 289 9.19 -7.30 -5.68
C SER A 289 9.03 -8.76 -6.13
N SER A 290 10.00 -9.61 -5.80
CA SER A 290 9.96 -11.05 -6.11
C SER A 290 8.82 -11.76 -5.39
N LEU A 291 8.61 -11.43 -4.11
CA LEU A 291 7.51 -11.97 -3.31
C LEU A 291 6.15 -11.56 -3.86
N LEU A 292 5.98 -10.27 -4.19
CA LEU A 292 4.76 -9.74 -4.81
C LEU A 292 4.50 -10.38 -6.18
N THR A 293 5.54 -10.65 -6.95
CA THR A 293 5.44 -11.34 -8.25
C THR A 293 4.88 -12.75 -8.06
N LYS A 294 5.46 -13.54 -7.14
CA LYS A 294 4.97 -14.88 -6.80
C LYS A 294 3.53 -14.84 -6.26
N PHE A 295 3.23 -13.90 -5.38
CA PHE A 295 1.90 -13.72 -4.81
C PHE A 295 0.84 -13.39 -5.88
N ASN A 296 1.18 -12.49 -6.82
CA ASN A 296 0.29 -12.14 -7.93
C ASN A 296 -0.02 -13.36 -8.84
N GLN A 297 0.99 -14.20 -9.08
CA GLN A 297 0.80 -15.45 -9.83
C GLN A 297 -0.14 -16.41 -9.08
N GLN A 298 0.00 -16.55 -7.76
CA GLN A 298 -0.90 -17.36 -6.95
C GLN A 298 -2.35 -16.87 -7.05
N LEU A 299 -2.61 -15.57 -6.91
CA LEU A 299 -3.94 -14.98 -7.07
C LEU A 299 -4.53 -15.26 -8.46
N LYS A 300 -3.75 -15.11 -9.53
CA LYS A 300 -4.20 -15.38 -10.90
C LYS A 300 -4.56 -16.85 -11.12
N ASN A 301 -3.85 -17.77 -10.47
CA ASN A 301 -4.10 -19.21 -10.61
C ASN A 301 -5.39 -19.66 -9.90
N ILE A 302 -5.87 -18.92 -8.90
CA ILE A 302 -7.16 -19.20 -8.26
C ILE A 302 -8.31 -18.92 -9.21
N LYS A 303 -8.24 -17.83 -9.98
CA LYS A 303 -9.23 -17.47 -11.01
C LYS A 303 -9.45 -18.58 -12.04
N LYS A 304 -8.40 -19.32 -12.42
CA LYS A 304 -8.51 -20.45 -13.37
C LYS A 304 -9.37 -21.60 -12.85
N LYS A 305 -9.52 -21.75 -11.53
CA LYS A 305 -10.32 -22.80 -10.89
C LYS A 305 -11.78 -22.41 -10.63
N TYR A 306 -12.12 -21.13 -10.74
CA TYR A 306 -13.50 -20.63 -10.71
C TYR A 306 -13.87 -20.07 -12.09
N PRO A 307 -14.16 -20.93 -13.09
CA PRO A 307 -14.63 -20.44 -14.38
C PRO A 307 -15.93 -19.66 -14.16
N SER A 308 -15.99 -18.43 -14.66
CA SER A 308 -17.22 -17.63 -14.62
C SER A 308 -18.37 -18.43 -15.22
N LYS A 309 -19.56 -18.37 -14.61
CA LYS A 309 -20.76 -19.06 -15.12
C LYS A 309 -21.05 -18.72 -16.59
N LYS A 310 -20.61 -17.56 -17.09
CA LYS A 310 -20.67 -17.17 -18.51
C LYS A 310 -20.06 -18.23 -19.45
N ASN A 311 -18.94 -18.85 -19.08
CA ASN A 311 -18.32 -19.90 -19.88
C ASN A 311 -19.03 -21.25 -19.78
N ILE A 312 -19.78 -21.51 -18.70
CA ILE A 312 -20.59 -22.73 -18.55
C ILE A 312 -21.84 -22.66 -19.44
N TYR A 313 -22.47 -21.48 -19.55
CA TYR A 313 -23.62 -21.28 -20.44
C TYR A 313 -23.24 -21.38 -21.92
N ILE A 314 -22.09 -20.81 -22.34
CA ILE A 314 -21.62 -20.94 -23.73
C ILE A 314 -21.27 -22.40 -24.05
N LYS A 315 -20.60 -23.12 -23.14
CA LYS A 315 -20.30 -24.55 -23.34
C LYS A 315 -21.57 -25.40 -23.41
N LYS A 316 -22.56 -25.17 -22.54
CA LYS A 316 -23.84 -25.90 -22.57
C LYS A 316 -24.67 -25.59 -23.81
N ARG A 317 -24.68 -24.34 -24.29
CA ARG A 317 -25.42 -23.94 -25.49
C ARG A 317 -24.81 -24.54 -26.76
N ASN A 318 -23.47 -24.55 -26.86
CA ASN A 318 -22.77 -25.19 -27.96
C ASN A 318 -22.94 -26.73 -27.94
N HIS A 319 -22.99 -27.35 -26.77
CA HIS A 319 -23.23 -28.80 -26.66
C HIS A 319 -24.68 -29.20 -26.98
N ALA A 320 -25.65 -28.30 -26.72
CA ALA A 320 -27.05 -28.51 -27.06
C ALA A 320 -27.29 -28.34 -28.57
N MET A 321 -26.69 -27.33 -29.22
CA MET A 321 -26.84 -27.11 -30.68
C MET A 321 -26.26 -28.27 -31.50
N VAL A 322 -25.11 -28.83 -31.10
CA VAL A 322 -24.49 -29.98 -31.78
C VAL A 322 -25.34 -31.26 -31.66
N LYS A 323 -26.12 -31.42 -30.58
CA LYS A 323 -27.03 -32.57 -30.44
C LYS A 323 -28.26 -32.46 -31.33
N THR A 324 -28.75 -31.25 -31.59
CA THR A 324 -29.89 -31.01 -32.49
C THR A 324 -29.54 -31.19 -33.97
N GLU A 325 -28.32 -30.88 -34.39
CA GLU A 325 -27.88 -31.03 -35.79
C GLU A 325 -27.52 -32.48 -36.16
N MET A 326 -27.33 -33.37 -35.19
CA MET A 326 -27.10 -34.81 -35.43
C MET A 326 -28.38 -35.67 -35.34
N SER A 327 -29.53 -35.05 -35.09
CA SER A 327 -30.83 -35.71 -34.98
C SER A 327 -31.84 -35.28 -36.06
N SER A 328 -31.38 -34.61 -37.11
CA SER A 328 -32.16 -34.20 -38.29
C SER A 328 -31.72 -34.95 -39.53
#